data_AF-A0A946XWI9-F1
#
_entry.id   AF-A0A946XWI9-F1
#
_cell.length_a   1.000
_cell.length_b   1.000
_cell.length_c   1.000
_cell.angle_alpha   90.00
_cell.angle_beta   90.00
_cell.angle_gamma   90.00
#
_symmetry.space_group_name_H-M   'P 1'
#
loop_
_entity.id
_entity.type
_entity.pdbx_description
1 polymer ?
#
loop_
_entity_poly.entity_id
_entity_poly.type
_entity_poly.pdbx_seq_one_letter_code
_entity_poly.pdbx_strand_id
1 'polypeptide(L)'
;MSYPGAKPLKLGTLFLSAFLLCACEGDTGSAGSAGPAGPPGPAGPAGPSGGVPVVSAETINTEVTSVIIPAGGGAPTVELRLTNDLNQGLTGLPAANIRFIVAQLTPGSAGGSSAWQSYITRGSAGIPDAQATTETATAGTYVDNGDGTYTYTFSQALTDYPAGPVFDANKTHRVGIEIRTNSGGFLPENIPANNAPYDFLPTGGAPTFTRAIVDNDTCNACHDNLELHGEARFDTGYCVQCHNPYSIDGDTVNEPWGGSVDMVVMIHKIHHGINLANGYQVIGFGGNLHDYSNIVFPQDVRNCQTCHEESDTNTPDASNWRLVANRNSCGACHDDIDWENGGHNGVSFFDDTQCLDCHGPDATVNNGDVQTPVAHEIPEAVAAQAFEYQVVSVTNGGPGQMPTASIRVLNPTDPNYATDPESTAYDINDPAGPFQTGGARLRMDIAWTSAEIGNLDTNDDLMRSPTSGAPFDPISIDFKTGATNDGSNTFSKASTTAIPTGATGSGLAILEGRPQVDIDGSLESIAVAANGIAFAITDTTAQDRRQVVDIDKCNDCHKNLSLHGDNRSGNTEVCSTCH
;
A
#
# COMPACT_ATOMS: atom_id res chain seq x y z
N MET A 1 55.12 14.02 -12.07
CA MET A 1 54.89 14.01 -13.53
C MET A 1 53.42 14.33 -13.74
N SER A 2 52.96 15.30 -14.50
CA SER A 2 53.47 16.56 -15.03
C SER A 2 52.19 17.35 -15.35
N TYR A 3 52.07 18.59 -14.87
CA TYR A 3 51.13 19.59 -15.42
C TYR A 3 51.56 19.95 -16.85
N PRO A 4 50.66 20.51 -17.70
CA PRO A 4 50.42 21.97 -17.73
C PRO A 4 48.92 22.32 -17.86
N GLY A 5 48.38 23.43 -17.33
CA GLY A 5 48.81 24.83 -17.41
C GLY A 5 48.11 25.52 -18.60
N ALA A 6 47.57 26.74 -18.60
CA ALA A 6 47.56 27.91 -17.72
C ALA A 6 46.43 28.87 -18.22
N LYS A 7 45.57 29.44 -17.36
CA LYS A 7 45.47 30.86 -16.89
C LYS A 7 45.03 31.96 -17.93
N PRO A 8 44.79 33.24 -17.54
CA PRO A 8 43.46 33.90 -17.56
C PRO A 8 43.46 35.24 -18.34
N LEU A 9 42.34 35.98 -18.49
CA LEU A 9 42.43 37.46 -18.57
C LEU A 9 41.09 38.23 -18.53
N LYS A 10 41.01 39.09 -17.50
CA LYS A 10 40.62 40.52 -17.42
C LYS A 10 39.20 41.05 -17.70
N LEU A 11 38.78 41.76 -16.64
CA LEU A 11 37.79 42.82 -16.41
C LEU A 11 37.96 44.08 -17.30
N GLY A 12 36.83 44.73 -17.62
CA GLY A 12 36.73 46.13 -18.10
C GLY A 12 35.26 46.54 -18.35
N THR A 13 34.52 47.12 -17.38
CA THR A 13 34.32 48.56 -17.06
C THR A 13 33.31 49.33 -17.97
N LEU A 14 32.03 49.39 -17.52
CA LEU A 14 31.25 50.60 -17.14
C LEU A 14 30.41 51.45 -18.16
N PHE A 15 29.18 51.77 -17.70
CA PHE A 15 28.16 52.78 -18.09
C PHE A 15 27.43 52.57 -19.44
N LEU A 16 26.10 52.73 -19.58
CA LEU A 16 25.21 53.75 -19.03
C LEU A 16 23.73 53.27 -19.04
N SER A 17 23.00 53.69 -18.01
CA SER A 17 21.56 53.61 -17.75
C SER A 17 20.63 54.16 -18.86
N ALA A 18 19.49 53.48 -19.12
CA ALA A 18 18.14 53.92 -18.70
C ALA A 18 16.99 53.32 -19.57
N PHE A 19 15.84 53.14 -18.91
CA PHE A 19 14.45 52.97 -19.40
C PHE A 19 13.88 51.56 -19.68
N LEU A 20 12.82 51.27 -18.90
CA LEU A 20 11.67 50.38 -19.09
C LEU A 20 11.88 48.98 -19.69
N LEU A 21 11.69 47.96 -18.86
CA LEU A 21 11.35 46.60 -19.30
C LEU A 21 10.00 46.20 -18.70
N CYS A 22 8.94 46.40 -19.49
CA CYS A 22 7.85 45.43 -19.53
C CYS A 22 8.42 44.16 -20.16
N ALA A 23 8.32 43.03 -19.48
CA ALA A 23 8.61 41.73 -20.07
C ALA A 23 7.50 41.38 -21.06
N CYS A 24 7.80 41.48 -22.35
CA CYS A 24 7.10 40.75 -23.41
C CYS A 24 7.94 39.51 -23.71
N GLU A 25 7.35 38.34 -23.50
CA GLU A 25 7.87 37.06 -23.98
C GLU A 25 8.09 37.14 -25.49
N GLY A 26 9.31 36.86 -25.93
CA GLY A 26 9.63 36.68 -27.34
C GLY A 26 9.27 35.26 -27.75
N ASP A 27 8.23 35.13 -28.58
CA ASP A 27 7.89 33.90 -29.30
C ASP A 27 9.12 33.35 -30.04
N THR A 28 9.56 32.15 -29.66
CA THR A 28 10.37 31.31 -30.53
C THR A 28 9.52 30.90 -31.73
N GLY A 29 9.93 31.30 -32.93
CA GLY A 29 9.25 30.92 -34.17
C GLY A 29 9.03 29.41 -34.30
N SER A 30 7.92 29.03 -34.94
CA SER A 30 7.51 27.64 -35.15
C SER A 30 8.64 26.83 -35.78
N ALA A 31 8.90 25.64 -35.24
CA ALA A 31 9.77 24.67 -35.90
C ALA A 31 9.23 24.38 -37.31
N GLY A 32 10.11 24.39 -38.32
CA GLY A 32 9.75 23.99 -39.68
C GLY A 32 9.19 22.57 -39.71
N SER A 33 8.25 22.30 -40.62
CA SER A 33 7.62 20.99 -40.74
C SER A 33 8.67 19.89 -40.96
N ALA A 34 8.52 18.79 -40.21
CA ALA A 34 9.35 17.60 -40.40
C ALA A 34 9.21 17.09 -41.85
N GLY A 35 10.34 16.78 -42.48
CA GLY A 35 10.34 16.14 -43.80
C GLY A 35 9.60 14.80 -43.76
N PRO A 36 9.01 14.34 -44.89
CA PRO A 36 8.29 13.07 -44.93
C PRO A 36 9.21 11.93 -44.52
N ALA A 37 8.70 11.03 -43.67
CA ALA A 37 9.41 9.83 -43.24
C ALA A 37 9.81 8.99 -44.46
N GLY A 38 11.05 8.50 -44.48
CA GLY A 38 11.50 7.54 -45.48
C GLY A 38 10.64 6.26 -45.42
N PRO A 39 10.45 5.56 -46.56
CA PRO A 39 9.70 4.31 -46.57
C PRO A 39 10.33 3.31 -45.58
N PRO A 40 9.52 2.54 -44.83
CA PRO A 40 10.02 1.50 -43.95
C PRO A 40 10.94 0.55 -44.71
N GLY A 41 12.10 0.20 -44.14
CA GLY A 41 12.92 -0.88 -44.66
C GLY A 41 12.11 -2.18 -44.71
N PRO A 42 12.38 -3.10 -45.65
CA PRO A 42 11.69 -4.38 -45.69
C PRO A 42 11.89 -5.12 -44.35
N ALA A 43 10.80 -5.65 -43.81
CA ALA A 43 10.85 -6.48 -42.62
C ALA A 43 11.87 -7.63 -42.83
N GLY A 44 12.74 -7.84 -41.84
CA GLY A 44 13.60 -9.01 -41.83
C GLY A 44 12.76 -10.30 -41.88
N PRO A 45 13.31 -11.42 -42.38
CA PRO A 45 12.58 -12.68 -42.39
C PRO A 45 12.18 -13.08 -40.97
N ALA A 46 10.93 -13.56 -40.81
CA ALA A 46 10.47 -14.13 -39.56
C ALA A 46 11.41 -15.27 -39.13
N GLY A 47 11.85 -15.25 -37.86
CA GLY A 47 12.56 -16.38 -37.25
C GLY A 47 11.70 -17.64 -37.26
N PRO A 48 12.29 -18.84 -37.09
CA PRO A 48 11.54 -20.09 -37.11
C PRO A 48 10.44 -20.09 -36.03
N SER A 49 9.25 -20.51 -36.42
CA SER A 49 7.99 -20.47 -35.66
C SER A 49 7.86 -21.58 -34.60
N GLY A 50 8.91 -21.84 -33.82
CA GLY A 50 8.89 -22.81 -32.74
C GLY A 50 9.03 -22.15 -31.38
N GLY A 51 8.28 -22.60 -30.38
CA GLY A 51 8.50 -22.16 -28.99
C GLY A 51 9.83 -22.69 -28.42
N VAL A 52 10.27 -22.12 -27.30
CA VAL A 52 11.44 -22.57 -26.53
C VAL A 52 10.99 -23.52 -25.40
N PRO A 53 11.85 -24.40 -24.89
CA PRO A 53 11.47 -25.30 -23.78
C PRO A 53 11.13 -24.53 -22.51
N VAL A 54 10.06 -24.92 -21.80
CA VAL A 54 9.64 -24.31 -20.52
C VAL A 54 10.76 -24.31 -19.47
N VAL A 55 11.63 -25.32 -19.50
CA VAL A 55 12.78 -25.45 -18.58
C VAL A 55 13.88 -24.39 -18.78
N SER A 56 13.77 -23.58 -19.84
CA SER A 56 14.70 -22.47 -20.10
C SER A 56 14.22 -21.12 -19.54
N ALA A 57 13.00 -21.07 -18.99
CA ALA A 57 12.41 -19.85 -18.49
C ALA A 57 12.87 -19.54 -17.05
N GLU A 58 13.08 -18.27 -16.75
CA GLU A 58 13.24 -17.79 -15.37
C GLU A 58 11.88 -17.49 -14.73
N THR A 59 10.90 -17.07 -15.52
CA THR A 59 9.50 -16.86 -15.13
C THR A 59 8.56 -17.34 -16.24
N ILE A 60 7.34 -17.76 -15.88
CA ILE A 60 6.29 -18.16 -16.82
C ILE A 60 5.16 -17.14 -16.75
N ASN A 61 5.02 -16.36 -17.82
CA ASN A 61 3.87 -15.50 -18.06
C ASN A 61 2.76 -16.35 -18.70
N THR A 62 1.71 -16.59 -17.93
CA THR A 62 0.49 -17.31 -18.33
C THR A 62 -0.58 -16.31 -18.72
N GLU A 63 -1.20 -16.54 -19.88
CA GLU A 63 -2.34 -15.77 -20.38
C GLU A 63 -3.43 -16.74 -20.85
N VAL A 64 -4.64 -16.60 -20.34
CA VAL A 64 -5.82 -17.29 -20.91
C VAL A 64 -6.32 -16.45 -22.07
N THR A 65 -6.38 -17.03 -23.27
CA THR A 65 -6.78 -16.31 -24.49
C THR A 65 -8.25 -16.49 -24.81
N SER A 66 -8.82 -17.65 -24.48
CA SER A 66 -10.25 -17.91 -24.66
C SER A 66 -10.75 -19.02 -23.74
N VAL A 67 -12.05 -18.97 -23.40
CA VAL A 67 -12.76 -20.05 -22.74
C VAL A 67 -14.08 -20.29 -23.46
N ILE A 68 -14.36 -21.53 -23.82
CA ILE A 68 -15.59 -21.95 -24.48
C ILE A 68 -16.29 -22.98 -23.60
N ILE A 69 -17.54 -22.69 -23.22
CA ILE A 69 -18.41 -23.64 -22.53
C ILE A 69 -19.49 -24.10 -23.51
N PRO A 70 -19.55 -25.41 -23.84
CA PRO A 70 -20.63 -25.93 -24.67
C PRO A 70 -22.01 -25.63 -24.10
N ALA A 71 -22.99 -25.39 -24.99
CA ALA A 71 -24.35 -25.06 -24.60
C ALA A 71 -24.92 -26.06 -23.58
N GLY A 72 -25.58 -25.52 -22.54
CA GLY A 72 -26.10 -26.33 -21.42
C GLY A 72 -25.08 -26.61 -20.31
N GLY A 73 -23.89 -25.99 -20.35
CA GLY A 73 -22.89 -26.13 -19.28
C GLY A 73 -21.99 -27.35 -19.46
N GLY A 74 -21.69 -27.72 -20.72
CA GLY A 74 -20.79 -28.84 -21.04
C GLY A 74 -19.35 -28.60 -20.57
N ALA A 75 -18.48 -29.59 -20.79
CA ALA A 75 -17.08 -29.52 -20.37
C ALA A 75 -16.36 -28.31 -21.01
N PRO A 76 -15.84 -27.35 -20.21
CA PRO A 76 -15.18 -26.18 -20.77
C PRO A 76 -13.91 -26.53 -21.53
N THR A 77 -13.59 -25.72 -22.55
CA THR A 77 -12.29 -25.71 -23.23
C THR A 77 -11.62 -24.37 -23.04
N VAL A 78 -10.37 -24.38 -22.58
CA VAL A 78 -9.53 -23.23 -22.29
C VAL A 78 -8.38 -23.21 -23.29
N GLU A 79 -8.18 -22.08 -23.95
CA GLU A 79 -6.97 -21.80 -24.73
C GLU A 79 -6.10 -20.84 -23.93
N LEU A 80 -4.80 -21.12 -23.88
CA LEU A 80 -3.84 -20.31 -23.14
C LEU A 80 -2.51 -20.19 -23.88
N ARG A 81 -1.76 -19.14 -23.55
CA ARG A 81 -0.43 -18.84 -24.04
C ARG A 81 0.53 -18.77 -22.85
N LEU A 82 1.66 -19.48 -22.96
CA LEU A 82 2.76 -19.42 -22.00
C LEU A 82 3.95 -18.75 -22.67
N THR A 83 4.54 -17.76 -22.00
CA THR A 83 5.76 -17.07 -22.47
C THR A 83 6.77 -16.91 -21.34
N ASN A 84 8.06 -16.74 -21.67
CA ASN A 84 9.07 -16.33 -20.70
C ASN A 84 9.15 -14.80 -20.55
N ASP A 85 10.11 -14.34 -19.74
CA ASP A 85 10.51 -12.95 -19.53
C ASP A 85 10.91 -12.20 -20.82
N LEU A 86 11.31 -12.94 -21.87
CA LEU A 86 11.64 -12.41 -23.19
C LEU A 86 10.47 -12.48 -24.18
N ASN A 87 9.25 -12.79 -23.71
CA ASN A 87 8.03 -12.96 -24.52
C ASN A 87 8.12 -14.07 -25.59
N GLN A 88 8.99 -15.07 -25.39
CA GLN A 88 9.09 -16.23 -26.26
C GLN A 88 8.11 -17.31 -25.81
N GLY A 89 7.38 -17.92 -26.75
CA GLY A 89 6.42 -18.99 -26.45
C GLY A 89 7.10 -20.20 -25.80
N LEU A 90 6.52 -20.73 -24.71
CA LEU A 90 7.07 -21.86 -23.95
C LEU A 90 6.40 -23.18 -24.31
N THR A 91 7.20 -24.23 -24.51
CA THR A 91 6.75 -25.58 -24.92
C THR A 91 7.22 -26.65 -23.94
N GLY A 92 6.55 -27.80 -23.92
CA GLY A 92 6.96 -28.96 -23.15
C GLY A 92 6.56 -28.94 -21.68
N LEU A 93 5.58 -28.12 -21.28
CA LEU A 93 5.01 -28.20 -19.94
C LEU A 93 4.17 -29.50 -19.80
N PRO A 94 4.47 -30.40 -18.84
CA PRO A 94 3.70 -31.63 -18.71
C PRO A 94 2.31 -31.39 -18.12
N ALA A 95 1.32 -32.19 -18.54
CA ALA A 95 -0.06 -32.12 -18.03
C ALA A 95 -0.18 -32.28 -16.50
N ALA A 96 0.77 -32.96 -15.86
CA ALA A 96 0.80 -33.15 -14.41
C ALA A 96 1.22 -31.89 -13.63
N ASN A 97 1.79 -30.90 -14.32
CA ASN A 97 2.38 -29.69 -13.75
C ASN A 97 1.50 -28.44 -13.92
N ILE A 98 0.32 -28.58 -14.52
CA ILE A 98 -0.64 -27.50 -14.72
C ILE A 98 -2.04 -27.91 -14.24
N ARG A 99 -2.71 -26.98 -13.56
CA ARG A 99 -3.98 -27.18 -12.89
C ARG A 99 -4.93 -26.04 -13.24
N PHE A 100 -6.22 -26.36 -13.29
CA PHE A 100 -7.28 -25.45 -13.69
C PHE A 100 -8.35 -25.40 -12.60
N ILE A 101 -8.92 -24.23 -12.39
CA ILE A 101 -10.12 -24.02 -11.58
C ILE A 101 -11.11 -23.16 -12.38
N VAL A 102 -12.39 -23.38 -12.13
CA VAL A 102 -13.48 -22.60 -12.71
C VAL A 102 -14.53 -22.30 -11.66
N ALA A 103 -14.98 -21.05 -11.61
CA ALA A 103 -15.97 -20.56 -10.66
C ALA A 103 -17.04 -19.69 -11.36
N GLN A 104 -18.22 -19.60 -10.76
CA GLN A 104 -19.31 -18.70 -11.19
C GLN A 104 -19.52 -17.62 -10.13
N LEU A 105 -19.69 -16.37 -10.57
CA LEU A 105 -20.01 -15.24 -9.69
C LEU A 105 -21.53 -15.12 -9.54
N THR A 106 -22.00 -15.12 -8.30
CA THR A 106 -23.40 -14.84 -7.98
C THR A 106 -23.53 -13.48 -7.30
N PRO A 107 -24.46 -12.62 -7.74
CA PRO A 107 -24.79 -11.38 -7.04
C PRO A 107 -25.24 -11.64 -5.61
N GLY A 108 -25.01 -10.66 -4.74
CA GLY A 108 -25.50 -10.72 -3.36
C GLY A 108 -27.02 -10.80 -3.29
N SER A 109 -27.53 -11.48 -2.27
CA SER A 109 -28.96 -11.56 -1.97
C SER A 109 -29.18 -11.31 -0.49
N ALA A 110 -30.35 -10.76 -0.12
CA ALA A 110 -30.71 -10.49 1.27
C ALA A 110 -29.66 -9.64 2.04
N GLY A 111 -29.13 -8.60 1.39
CA GLY A 111 -28.10 -7.72 1.96
C GLY A 111 -26.67 -8.29 1.96
N GLY A 112 -26.50 -9.58 1.64
CA GLY A 112 -25.18 -10.21 1.55
C GLY A 112 -24.36 -9.72 0.35
N SER A 113 -23.05 -9.99 0.39
CA SER A 113 -22.15 -9.66 -0.72
C SER A 113 -22.30 -10.62 -1.90
N SER A 114 -21.82 -10.20 -3.08
CA SER A 114 -21.56 -11.15 -4.16
C SER A 114 -20.55 -12.22 -3.75
N ALA A 115 -20.61 -13.38 -4.38
CA ALA A 115 -19.75 -14.51 -4.02
C ALA A 115 -19.33 -15.31 -5.24
N TRP A 116 -18.06 -15.68 -5.28
CA TRP A 116 -17.57 -16.73 -6.17
C TRP A 116 -17.97 -18.09 -5.61
N GLN A 117 -18.35 -19.03 -6.47
CA GLN A 117 -18.50 -20.43 -6.09
C GLN A 117 -17.78 -21.30 -7.12
N SER A 118 -16.79 -22.07 -6.65
CA SER A 118 -16.08 -23.04 -7.49
C SER A 118 -17.00 -24.19 -7.88
N TYR A 119 -16.84 -24.70 -9.10
CA TYR A 119 -17.43 -25.98 -9.49
C TYR A 119 -16.69 -27.17 -8.90
N ILE A 120 -15.38 -27.03 -8.70
CA ILE A 120 -14.51 -28.15 -8.33
C ILE A 120 -14.25 -28.09 -6.83
N THR A 121 -14.67 -29.13 -6.12
CA THR A 121 -14.60 -29.26 -4.66
C THR A 121 -13.92 -30.56 -4.25
N ARG A 122 -13.48 -30.61 -2.99
CA ARG A 122 -13.01 -31.82 -2.31
C ARG A 122 -13.49 -31.84 -0.87
N GLY A 123 -13.47 -33.02 -0.27
CA GLY A 123 -13.71 -33.13 1.17
C GLY A 123 -12.53 -32.63 2.02
N SER A 124 -12.84 -32.22 3.25
CA SER A 124 -11.86 -31.86 4.29
C SER A 124 -12.34 -32.38 5.64
N ALA A 125 -11.46 -32.98 6.44
CA ALA A 125 -11.78 -33.54 7.76
C ALA A 125 -13.06 -34.42 7.81
N GLY A 126 -13.34 -35.16 6.74
CA GLY A 126 -14.54 -36.01 6.64
C GLY A 126 -15.84 -35.29 6.23
N ILE A 127 -15.79 -33.98 5.99
CA ILE A 127 -16.89 -33.18 5.44
C ILE A 127 -16.77 -33.22 3.90
N PRO A 128 -17.73 -33.82 3.16
CA PRO A 128 -17.73 -33.81 1.71
C PRO A 128 -17.80 -32.38 1.15
N ASP A 129 -17.10 -32.13 0.05
CA ASP A 129 -17.13 -30.88 -0.71
C ASP A 129 -16.84 -29.59 0.10
N ALA A 130 -16.19 -29.74 1.24
CA ALA A 130 -15.90 -28.66 2.18
C ALA A 130 -14.94 -27.58 1.65
N GLN A 131 -14.17 -27.87 0.60
CA GLN A 131 -13.19 -26.93 0.05
C GLN A 131 -13.20 -26.94 -1.47
N ALA A 132 -13.20 -25.75 -2.06
CA ALA A 132 -12.86 -25.57 -3.46
C ALA A 132 -11.42 -26.04 -3.74
N THR A 133 -11.20 -26.59 -4.93
CA THR A 133 -9.91 -27.14 -5.35
C THR A 133 -9.75 -27.02 -6.87
N THR A 134 -8.62 -27.50 -7.38
CA THR A 134 -8.30 -27.53 -8.81
C THR A 134 -8.44 -28.93 -9.42
N GLU A 135 -8.62 -28.98 -10.73
CA GLU A 135 -8.42 -30.17 -11.56
C GLU A 135 -7.01 -30.13 -12.20
N THR A 136 -6.28 -31.25 -12.15
CA THR A 136 -4.98 -31.36 -12.85
C THR A 136 -5.22 -31.72 -14.31
N ALA A 137 -4.43 -31.19 -15.24
CA ALA A 137 -4.67 -31.36 -16.67
C ALA A 137 -4.59 -32.82 -17.16
N THR A 138 -4.04 -33.73 -16.35
CA THR A 138 -4.08 -35.19 -16.58
C THR A 138 -5.49 -35.78 -16.53
N ALA A 139 -6.47 -35.09 -15.95
CA ALA A 139 -7.84 -35.56 -15.86
C ALA A 139 -8.61 -35.37 -17.19
N GLY A 140 -8.33 -34.26 -17.88
CA GLY A 140 -8.97 -33.90 -19.15
C GLY A 140 -8.10 -34.17 -20.38
N THR A 141 -8.32 -33.39 -21.44
CA THR A 141 -7.50 -33.42 -22.65
C THR A 141 -6.61 -32.18 -22.68
N TYR A 142 -5.28 -32.38 -22.62
CA TYR A 142 -4.28 -31.31 -22.63
C TYR A 142 -3.39 -31.44 -23.87
N VAL A 143 -3.26 -30.34 -24.63
CA VAL A 143 -2.51 -30.28 -25.88
C VAL A 143 -1.53 -29.11 -25.83
N ASP A 144 -0.25 -29.41 -26.05
CA ASP A 144 0.78 -28.42 -26.38
C ASP A 144 0.86 -28.29 -27.91
N ASN A 145 0.64 -27.09 -28.44
CA ASN A 145 0.63 -26.84 -29.88
C ASN A 145 2.04 -26.61 -30.46
N GLY A 146 3.08 -26.56 -29.61
CA GLY A 146 4.48 -26.45 -30.02
C GLY A 146 4.98 -25.04 -30.32
N ASP A 147 4.15 -24.02 -30.11
CA ASP A 147 4.44 -22.62 -30.40
C ASP A 147 4.29 -21.68 -29.18
N GLY A 148 4.07 -22.25 -28.00
CA GLY A 148 3.74 -21.50 -26.78
C GLY A 148 2.26 -21.46 -26.45
N THR A 149 1.38 -21.92 -27.35
CA THR A 149 -0.05 -22.05 -27.08
C THR A 149 -0.42 -23.46 -26.65
N TYR A 150 -1.43 -23.55 -25.78
CA TYR A 150 -1.95 -24.80 -25.26
C TYR A 150 -3.47 -24.78 -25.26
N THR A 151 -4.06 -25.97 -25.32
CA THR A 151 -5.50 -26.17 -25.17
C THR A 151 -5.76 -27.19 -24.07
N TYR A 152 -6.69 -26.86 -23.19
CA TYR A 152 -7.19 -27.78 -22.17
C TYR A 152 -8.71 -27.92 -22.24
N THR A 153 -9.20 -29.15 -22.32
CA THR A 153 -10.63 -29.46 -22.15
C THR A 153 -10.83 -30.21 -20.84
N PHE A 154 -11.68 -29.67 -19.96
CA PHE A 154 -11.99 -30.27 -18.66
C PHE A 154 -12.57 -31.67 -18.78
N SER A 155 -12.41 -32.48 -17.73
CA SER A 155 -12.84 -33.88 -17.74
C SER A 155 -14.36 -34.07 -17.66
N GLN A 156 -15.08 -33.09 -17.10
CA GLN A 156 -16.51 -33.16 -16.79
C GLN A 156 -17.25 -31.90 -17.22
N ALA A 157 -18.56 -32.04 -17.47
CA ALA A 157 -19.44 -30.89 -17.66
C ALA A 157 -19.59 -30.10 -16.35
N LEU A 158 -19.80 -28.79 -16.44
CA LEU A 158 -20.04 -27.96 -15.26
C LEU A 158 -21.29 -28.38 -14.49
N THR A 159 -22.26 -28.98 -15.17
CA THR A 159 -23.49 -29.52 -14.57
C THR A 159 -23.30 -30.82 -13.81
N ASP A 160 -22.14 -31.48 -13.94
CA ASP A 160 -21.88 -32.79 -13.34
C ASP A 160 -21.23 -32.66 -11.94
N TYR A 161 -20.79 -31.47 -11.56
CA TYR A 161 -20.22 -31.21 -10.25
C TYR A 161 -21.32 -31.04 -9.18
N PRO A 162 -21.42 -31.95 -8.20
CA PRO A 162 -22.57 -32.00 -7.29
C PRO A 162 -22.66 -30.81 -6.31
N ALA A 163 -21.51 -30.26 -5.89
CA ALA A 163 -21.43 -29.10 -5.02
C ALA A 163 -21.17 -27.78 -5.77
N GLY A 164 -21.05 -27.85 -7.10
CA GLY A 164 -20.91 -26.67 -7.94
C GLY A 164 -22.19 -25.82 -7.96
N PRO A 165 -22.08 -24.53 -8.31
CA PRO A 165 -23.26 -23.70 -8.49
C PRO A 165 -24.12 -24.22 -9.65
N VAL A 166 -25.42 -23.93 -9.61
CA VAL A 166 -26.28 -24.13 -10.78
C VAL A 166 -25.72 -23.26 -11.93
N PHE A 167 -25.32 -23.92 -13.01
CA PHE A 167 -24.77 -23.25 -14.19
C PHE A 167 -25.76 -22.26 -14.80
N ASP A 168 -25.31 -21.03 -14.98
CA ASP A 168 -26.04 -19.95 -15.62
C ASP A 168 -25.12 -19.23 -16.62
N ALA A 169 -25.39 -19.44 -17.90
CA ALA A 169 -24.59 -18.88 -18.98
C ALA A 169 -24.60 -17.33 -19.02
N ASN A 170 -25.51 -16.67 -18.28
CA ASN A 170 -25.59 -15.21 -18.19
C ASN A 170 -24.85 -14.65 -16.98
N LYS A 171 -24.24 -15.49 -16.14
CA LYS A 171 -23.39 -15.05 -15.04
C LYS A 171 -21.93 -15.06 -15.44
N THR A 172 -21.19 -14.10 -14.90
CA THR A 172 -19.73 -14.07 -15.02
C THR A 172 -19.13 -15.35 -14.46
N HIS A 173 -18.23 -15.93 -15.23
CA HIS A 173 -17.39 -17.05 -14.81
C HIS A 173 -15.94 -16.61 -14.78
N ARG A 174 -15.15 -17.26 -13.94
CA ARG A 174 -13.70 -17.11 -13.89
C ARG A 174 -13.03 -18.45 -14.10
N VAL A 175 -11.97 -18.47 -14.92
CA VAL A 175 -10.97 -19.55 -14.92
C VAL A 175 -9.69 -19.04 -14.27
N GLY A 176 -9.00 -19.91 -13.55
CA GLY A 176 -7.65 -19.67 -13.04
C GLY A 176 -6.73 -20.84 -13.33
N ILE A 177 -5.43 -20.53 -13.47
CA ILE A 177 -4.37 -21.48 -13.79
C ILE A 177 -3.39 -21.56 -12.61
N GLU A 178 -2.92 -22.75 -12.29
CA GLU A 178 -1.83 -22.95 -11.33
C GLU A 178 -0.78 -23.84 -11.98
N ILE A 179 0.46 -23.36 -12.06
CA ILE A 179 1.59 -24.12 -12.58
C ILE A 179 2.52 -24.50 -11.43
N ARG A 180 2.86 -25.78 -11.34
CA ARG A 180 3.83 -26.33 -10.38
C ARG A 180 4.85 -27.18 -11.11
N THR A 181 5.88 -26.54 -11.65
CA THR A 181 6.95 -27.21 -12.41
C THR A 181 7.80 -28.17 -11.55
N ASN A 182 7.81 -28.02 -10.22
CA ASN A 182 8.48 -28.98 -9.32
C ASN A 182 7.66 -30.25 -9.02
N SER A 183 6.37 -30.28 -9.41
CA SER A 183 5.50 -31.44 -9.14
C SER A 183 5.93 -32.65 -9.96
N GLY A 184 5.83 -33.84 -9.35
CA GLY A 184 6.17 -35.11 -10.02
C GLY A 184 7.65 -35.26 -10.41
N GLY A 185 8.54 -34.40 -9.90
CA GLY A 185 9.97 -34.43 -10.20
C GLY A 185 10.33 -33.92 -11.59
N PHE A 186 9.48 -33.12 -12.23
CA PHE A 186 9.76 -32.51 -13.54
C PHE A 186 10.95 -31.54 -13.46
N LEU A 187 10.90 -30.61 -12.50
CA LEU A 187 12.03 -29.76 -12.12
C LEU A 187 12.32 -29.90 -10.60
N PRO A 188 13.55 -29.55 -10.15
CA PRO A 188 13.87 -29.56 -8.73
C PRO A 188 13.20 -28.42 -7.95
N GLU A 189 12.99 -27.27 -8.59
CA GLU A 189 12.43 -26.05 -8.01
C GLU A 189 11.30 -25.53 -8.90
N ASN A 190 10.41 -24.70 -8.33
CA ASN A 190 9.32 -24.14 -9.10
C ASN A 190 9.80 -22.92 -9.89
N ILE A 191 9.50 -22.86 -11.18
CA ILE A 191 9.59 -21.62 -11.96
C ILE A 191 8.37 -20.75 -11.57
N PRO A 192 8.56 -19.50 -11.11
CA PRO A 192 7.46 -18.60 -10.79
C PRO A 192 6.52 -18.40 -11.98
N ALA A 193 5.22 -18.48 -11.72
CA ALA A 193 4.18 -18.36 -12.73
C ALA A 193 2.95 -17.65 -12.16
N ASN A 194 2.45 -16.62 -12.84
CA ASN A 194 1.17 -16.01 -12.48
C ASN A 194 0.01 -16.99 -12.72
N ASN A 195 -1.11 -16.75 -12.04
CA ASN A 195 -2.29 -17.61 -12.07
C ASN A 195 -3.33 -17.26 -13.13
N ALA A 196 -3.12 -16.18 -13.88
CA ALA A 196 -3.92 -15.77 -15.03
C ALA A 196 -5.46 -15.84 -14.80
N PRO A 197 -6.01 -15.16 -13.77
CA PRO A 197 -7.45 -15.11 -13.58
C PRO A 197 -8.12 -14.46 -14.79
N TYR A 198 -9.08 -15.15 -15.39
CA TYR A 198 -9.76 -14.71 -16.62
C TYR A 198 -11.26 -14.75 -16.45
N ASP A 199 -11.89 -13.57 -16.46
CA ASP A 199 -13.35 -13.41 -16.39
C ASP A 199 -13.98 -13.42 -17.77
N PHE A 200 -15.07 -14.16 -17.91
CA PHE A 200 -15.79 -14.28 -19.16
C PHE A 200 -17.29 -14.52 -18.93
N LEU A 201 -18.07 -14.22 -19.96
CA LEU A 201 -19.48 -14.56 -20.02
C LEU A 201 -19.64 -15.75 -20.99
N PRO A 202 -20.22 -16.89 -20.57
CA PRO A 202 -20.38 -18.05 -21.46
C PRO A 202 -21.21 -17.76 -22.71
N THR A 203 -22.15 -16.80 -22.66
CA THR A 203 -22.91 -16.34 -23.83
C THR A 203 -22.13 -15.40 -24.76
N GLY A 204 -20.90 -15.02 -24.39
CA GLY A 204 -20.03 -14.08 -25.11
C GLY A 204 -20.23 -12.63 -24.70
N GLY A 205 -19.25 -11.77 -25.04
CA GLY A 205 -19.22 -10.37 -24.62
C GLY A 205 -18.48 -10.15 -23.29
N ALA A 206 -18.33 -8.90 -22.90
CA ALA A 206 -17.69 -8.54 -21.65
C ALA A 206 -18.61 -8.83 -20.45
N PRO A 207 -18.06 -9.34 -19.33
CA PRO A 207 -18.80 -9.43 -18.07
C PRO A 207 -19.42 -8.08 -17.68
N THR A 208 -20.72 -8.06 -17.35
CA THR A 208 -21.42 -6.86 -16.89
C THR A 208 -21.49 -6.76 -15.37
N PHE A 209 -21.03 -7.81 -14.67
CA PHE A 209 -20.99 -7.89 -13.21
C PHE A 209 -19.64 -8.45 -12.78
N THR A 210 -18.94 -7.72 -11.93
CA THR A 210 -17.59 -8.03 -11.47
C THR A 210 -17.54 -8.13 -9.94
N ARG A 211 -16.41 -8.60 -9.44
CA ARG A 211 -16.06 -8.59 -8.02
C ARG A 211 -14.55 -8.33 -7.89
N ALA A 212 -14.11 -7.18 -8.38
CA ALA A 212 -12.73 -6.71 -8.32
C ALA A 212 -12.61 -5.66 -7.22
N ILE A 213 -12.41 -6.13 -5.98
CA ILE A 213 -12.47 -5.32 -4.75
C ILE A 213 -11.09 -4.90 -4.27
N VAL A 214 -10.11 -5.79 -4.40
CA VAL A 214 -8.69 -5.57 -4.06
C VAL A 214 -7.84 -6.24 -5.13
N ASP A 215 -6.60 -5.83 -5.25
CA ASP A 215 -5.63 -6.37 -6.22
C ASP A 215 -4.32 -6.79 -5.53
N ASN A 216 -3.33 -7.16 -6.34
CA ASN A 216 -2.03 -7.59 -5.84
C ASN A 216 -1.15 -6.42 -5.38
N ASP A 217 -1.29 -5.23 -5.98
CA ASP A 217 -0.43 -4.08 -5.70
C ASP A 217 -0.64 -3.57 -4.27
N THR A 218 -1.90 -3.45 -3.85
CA THR A 218 -2.27 -3.10 -2.46
C THR A 218 -1.73 -4.10 -1.43
N CYS A 219 -1.68 -5.40 -1.76
CA CYS A 219 -1.11 -6.43 -0.89
C CYS A 219 0.42 -6.34 -0.83
N ASN A 220 1.06 -6.21 -1.99
CA ASN A 220 2.52 -6.23 -2.15
C ASN A 220 3.20 -4.96 -1.64
N ALA A 221 2.44 -3.88 -1.39
CA ALA A 221 2.91 -2.72 -0.64
C ALA A 221 3.52 -3.09 0.74
N CYS A 222 3.06 -4.19 1.34
CA CYS A 222 3.65 -4.78 2.56
C CYS A 222 4.36 -6.12 2.33
N HIS A 223 3.93 -6.91 1.35
CA HIS A 223 4.33 -8.31 1.19
C HIS A 223 5.46 -8.57 0.18
N ASP A 224 6.00 -7.56 -0.50
CA ASP A 224 6.97 -7.65 -1.62
C ASP A 224 6.42 -8.49 -2.79
N ASN A 225 6.35 -9.81 -2.62
CA ASN A 225 5.61 -10.72 -3.48
C ASN A 225 4.83 -11.75 -2.64
N LEU A 226 3.52 -11.58 -2.55
CA LEU A 226 2.65 -12.52 -1.85
C LEU A 226 2.58 -13.86 -2.61
N GLU A 227 3.21 -14.90 -2.05
CA GLU A 227 3.21 -16.25 -2.61
C GLU A 227 2.81 -17.30 -1.57
N LEU A 228 1.76 -18.08 -1.87
CA LEU A 228 1.22 -19.07 -0.93
C LEU A 228 1.13 -20.47 -1.54
N HIS A 229 0.98 -21.43 -0.63
CA HIS A 229 0.79 -22.86 -0.94
C HIS A 229 1.94 -23.47 -1.76
N GLY A 230 3.19 -23.16 -1.38
CA GLY A 230 4.39 -23.68 -2.02
C GLY A 230 4.67 -23.01 -3.36
N GLU A 231 4.72 -21.68 -3.37
CA GLU A 231 5.20 -20.84 -4.48
C GLU A 231 4.42 -21.03 -5.79
N ALA A 232 3.10 -21.20 -5.70
CA ALA A 232 2.27 -21.47 -6.89
C ALA A 232 1.04 -20.57 -7.00
N ARG A 233 0.76 -19.75 -5.98
CA ARG A 233 -0.45 -18.93 -5.90
C ARG A 233 -0.07 -17.52 -5.49
N PHE A 234 -0.39 -16.58 -6.36
CA PHE A 234 0.04 -15.19 -6.29
C PHE A 234 -1.16 -14.25 -6.45
N ASP A 235 -2.00 -14.46 -7.47
CA ASP A 235 -3.03 -13.48 -7.83
C ASP A 235 -4.25 -13.53 -6.90
N THR A 236 -4.67 -12.38 -6.37
CA THR A 236 -5.89 -12.28 -5.53
C THR A 236 -7.13 -12.79 -6.27
N GLY A 237 -7.20 -12.51 -7.57
CA GLY A 237 -8.28 -13.01 -8.45
C GLY A 237 -8.31 -14.53 -8.59
N TYR A 238 -7.20 -15.22 -8.36
CA TYR A 238 -7.12 -16.67 -8.27
C TYR A 238 -7.51 -17.15 -6.87
N CYS A 239 -7.00 -16.51 -5.81
CA CYS A 239 -7.27 -16.87 -4.42
C CYS A 239 -8.77 -17.00 -4.13
N VAL A 240 -9.58 -16.03 -4.58
CA VAL A 240 -11.04 -16.00 -4.35
C VAL A 240 -11.82 -17.14 -5.00
N GLN A 241 -11.24 -17.87 -5.96
CA GLN A 241 -11.89 -19.06 -6.52
C GLN A 241 -11.85 -20.23 -5.52
N CYS A 242 -10.80 -20.30 -4.67
CA CYS A 242 -10.69 -21.26 -3.59
C CYS A 242 -11.22 -20.71 -2.26
N HIS A 243 -10.78 -19.52 -1.88
CA HIS A 243 -11.14 -18.82 -0.65
C HIS A 243 -12.46 -18.06 -0.85
N ASN A 244 -13.54 -18.81 -0.88
CA ASN A 244 -14.90 -18.31 -1.06
C ASN A 244 -15.82 -18.73 0.11
N PRO A 245 -17.03 -18.15 0.24
CA PRO A 245 -17.93 -18.43 1.37
C PRO A 245 -18.37 -19.90 1.53
N TYR A 246 -18.15 -20.74 0.53
CA TYR A 246 -18.50 -22.16 0.55
C TYR A 246 -17.32 -23.06 0.92
N SER A 247 -16.15 -22.48 1.16
CA SER A 247 -14.94 -23.21 1.55
C SER A 247 -14.63 -23.00 3.02
N ILE A 248 -14.44 -24.11 3.73
CA ILE A 248 -14.16 -24.16 5.16
C ILE A 248 -12.90 -24.98 5.44
N ASP A 249 -12.22 -24.65 6.53
CA ASP A 249 -11.32 -25.61 7.17
C ASP A 249 -12.18 -26.60 7.97
N GLY A 250 -12.34 -27.81 7.43
CA GLY A 250 -13.12 -28.86 8.07
C GLY A 250 -12.59 -29.28 9.44
N ASP A 251 -11.30 -29.10 9.73
CA ASP A 251 -10.71 -29.47 11.01
C ASP A 251 -11.07 -28.48 12.13
N THR A 252 -11.42 -27.24 11.76
CA THR A 252 -11.69 -26.13 12.70
C THR A 252 -13.11 -25.55 12.58
N VAL A 253 -13.98 -26.13 11.74
CA VAL A 253 -15.34 -25.62 11.49
C VAL A 253 -16.22 -25.45 12.73
N ASN A 254 -15.97 -26.23 13.79
CA ASN A 254 -16.74 -26.17 15.03
C ASN A 254 -16.07 -25.29 16.10
N GLU A 255 -14.96 -24.64 15.77
CA GLU A 255 -14.18 -23.83 16.70
C GLU A 255 -14.52 -22.34 16.51
N PRO A 256 -14.65 -21.56 17.60
CA PRO A 256 -15.00 -20.14 17.52
C PRO A 256 -13.91 -19.28 16.86
N TRP A 257 -12.68 -19.80 16.79
CA TRP A 257 -11.49 -19.14 16.25
C TRP A 257 -11.13 -19.62 14.83
N GLY A 258 -11.96 -20.45 14.20
CA GLY A 258 -11.59 -21.10 12.93
C GLY A 258 -12.75 -21.27 11.96
N GLY A 259 -12.63 -22.31 11.13
CA GLY A 259 -13.70 -22.79 10.28
C GLY A 259 -13.83 -22.13 8.93
N SER A 260 -13.90 -20.79 8.85
CA SER A 260 -13.98 -20.12 7.55
C SER A 260 -12.60 -19.90 6.94
N VAL A 261 -12.48 -20.23 5.66
CA VAL A 261 -11.36 -19.82 4.81
C VAL A 261 -11.84 -18.94 3.65
N ASP A 262 -13.03 -18.34 3.76
CA ASP A 262 -13.47 -17.29 2.83
C ASP A 262 -12.47 -16.13 2.85
N MET A 263 -12.09 -15.60 1.68
CA MET A 263 -11.06 -14.56 1.57
C MET A 263 -11.38 -13.36 2.45
N VAL A 264 -12.64 -12.94 2.52
CA VAL A 264 -13.08 -11.80 3.34
C VAL A 264 -12.84 -12.07 4.83
N VAL A 265 -13.22 -13.25 5.33
CA VAL A 265 -13.08 -13.59 6.74
C VAL A 265 -11.61 -13.85 7.09
N MET A 266 -10.93 -14.65 6.27
CA MET A 266 -9.55 -15.07 6.48
C MET A 266 -8.60 -13.87 6.52
N ILE A 267 -8.67 -12.99 5.53
CA ILE A 267 -7.73 -11.86 5.43
C ILE A 267 -7.97 -10.84 6.54
N HIS A 268 -9.23 -10.50 6.83
CA HIS A 268 -9.52 -9.61 7.96
C HIS A 268 -9.06 -10.20 9.29
N LYS A 269 -9.33 -11.49 9.56
CA LYS A 269 -8.87 -12.13 10.80
C LYS A 269 -7.34 -12.18 10.92
N ILE A 270 -6.63 -12.51 9.84
CA ILE A 270 -5.15 -12.51 9.84
C ILE A 270 -4.60 -11.13 10.21
N HIS A 271 -5.13 -10.06 9.62
CA HIS A 271 -4.62 -8.71 9.84
C HIS A 271 -5.19 -8.03 11.10
N HIS A 272 -6.35 -8.45 11.60
CA HIS A 272 -6.82 -8.03 12.92
C HIS A 272 -6.00 -8.69 14.03
N GLY A 273 -5.59 -9.96 13.83
CA GLY A 273 -4.53 -10.64 14.56
C GLY A 273 -4.70 -10.56 16.08
N ILE A 274 -3.75 -9.92 16.75
CA ILE A 274 -3.71 -9.75 18.21
C ILE A 274 -4.93 -9.03 18.81
N ASN A 275 -5.70 -8.31 17.98
CA ASN A 275 -6.88 -7.57 18.44
C ASN A 275 -8.17 -8.42 18.45
N LEU A 276 -8.14 -9.62 17.86
CA LEU A 276 -9.30 -10.54 17.88
C LEU A 276 -9.60 -11.01 19.30
N ALA A 277 -10.88 -11.13 19.63
CA ALA A 277 -11.32 -11.71 20.90
C ALA A 277 -11.10 -13.22 20.94
N ASN A 278 -11.30 -13.92 19.82
CA ASN A 278 -11.17 -15.38 19.75
C ASN A 278 -9.88 -15.86 19.09
N GLY A 279 -9.16 -14.99 18.37
CA GLY A 279 -8.01 -15.36 17.56
C GLY A 279 -8.40 -16.01 16.22
N TYR A 280 -7.40 -16.45 15.45
CA TYR A 280 -7.61 -17.13 14.17
C TYR A 280 -6.57 -18.21 13.90
N GLN A 281 -7.02 -19.45 13.74
CA GLN A 281 -6.15 -20.57 13.42
C GLN A 281 -6.79 -21.51 12.40
N VAL A 282 -5.94 -22.13 11.58
CA VAL A 282 -6.35 -23.10 10.55
C VAL A 282 -5.42 -24.30 10.54
N ILE A 283 -5.94 -25.48 10.24
CA ILE A 283 -5.15 -26.69 10.01
C ILE A 283 -4.84 -26.79 8.52
N GLY A 284 -3.57 -26.60 8.19
CA GLY A 284 -3.07 -26.57 6.82
C GLY A 284 -2.57 -27.92 6.30
N PHE A 285 -1.75 -27.84 5.25
CA PHE A 285 -1.18 -29.01 4.59
C PHE A 285 -0.39 -29.90 5.58
N GLY A 286 -0.65 -31.21 5.53
CA GLY A 286 0.02 -32.17 6.42
C GLY A 286 -0.50 -32.18 7.86
N GLY A 287 -1.62 -31.50 8.15
CA GLY A 287 -2.17 -31.40 9.51
C GLY A 287 -1.44 -30.39 10.40
N ASN A 288 -0.71 -29.44 9.80
CA ASN A 288 0.02 -28.42 10.54
C ASN A 288 -0.91 -27.30 10.98
N LEU A 289 -0.82 -26.90 12.26
CA LEU A 289 -1.52 -25.73 12.78
C LEU A 289 -0.81 -24.45 12.31
N HIS A 290 -1.59 -23.53 11.75
CA HIS A 290 -1.17 -22.15 11.47
C HIS A 290 -1.97 -21.23 12.38
N ASP A 291 -1.29 -20.59 13.33
CA ASP A 291 -1.88 -19.64 14.28
C ASP A 291 -1.52 -18.20 13.88
N TYR A 292 -2.54 -17.42 13.52
CA TYR A 292 -2.42 -16.02 13.13
C TYR A 292 -2.79 -15.05 14.25
N SER A 293 -3.11 -15.55 15.44
CA SER A 293 -3.65 -14.74 16.55
C SER A 293 -2.64 -13.75 17.14
N ASN A 294 -1.36 -13.84 16.78
CA ASN A 294 -0.30 -12.94 17.27
C ASN A 294 0.25 -12.01 16.18
N ILE A 295 -0.38 -11.97 15.01
CA ILE A 295 0.00 -11.02 13.96
C ILE A 295 -0.27 -9.59 14.45
N VAL A 296 0.69 -8.71 14.21
CA VAL A 296 0.61 -7.27 14.48
C VAL A 296 0.62 -6.55 13.15
N PHE A 297 -0.52 -5.97 12.78
CA PHE A 297 -0.61 -5.11 11.60
C PHE A 297 0.21 -3.83 11.85
N PRO A 298 1.04 -3.38 10.88
CA PRO A 298 1.93 -2.24 11.08
C PRO A 298 1.21 -0.88 11.16
N GLN A 299 -0.09 -0.84 10.87
CA GLN A 299 -0.94 0.35 10.90
C GLN A 299 -2.11 0.15 11.87
N ASP A 300 -2.88 1.22 12.11
CA ASP A 300 -4.23 1.07 12.63
C ASP A 300 -5.10 0.31 11.61
N VAL A 301 -5.77 -0.75 12.07
CA VAL A 301 -6.60 -1.64 11.23
C VAL A 301 -7.81 -0.93 10.61
N ARG A 302 -8.17 0.25 11.10
CA ARG A 302 -9.22 1.11 10.52
C ARG A 302 -8.81 1.75 9.19
N ASN A 303 -7.55 1.65 8.77
CA ASN A 303 -7.08 2.11 7.46
C ASN A 303 -7.58 1.18 6.32
N CYS A 304 -8.89 1.11 6.09
CA CYS A 304 -9.52 0.25 5.09
C CYS A 304 -8.91 0.43 3.69
N GLN A 305 -8.59 1.67 3.33
CA GLN A 305 -8.05 2.05 2.03
C GLN A 305 -6.63 1.54 1.76
N THR A 306 -5.93 1.03 2.77
CA THR A 306 -4.65 0.34 2.56
C THR A 306 -4.82 -0.91 1.68
N CYS A 307 -5.98 -1.58 1.78
CA CYS A 307 -6.34 -2.70 0.90
C CYS A 307 -7.45 -2.33 -0.09
N HIS A 308 -8.40 -1.48 0.32
CA HIS A 308 -9.57 -1.10 -0.47
C HIS A 308 -9.36 0.25 -1.17
N GLU A 309 -8.49 0.27 -2.17
CA GLU A 309 -8.12 1.49 -2.88
C GLU A 309 -9.19 1.92 -3.91
N GLU A 310 -10.08 2.83 -3.54
CA GLU A 310 -11.12 3.36 -4.44
C GLU A 310 -10.56 4.23 -5.59
N SER A 311 -9.30 4.69 -5.50
CA SER A 311 -8.61 5.42 -6.56
C SER A 311 -8.09 4.52 -7.68
N ASP A 312 -7.92 3.21 -7.42
CA ASP A 312 -7.41 2.29 -8.42
C ASP A 312 -8.51 1.86 -9.39
N THR A 313 -8.23 2.10 -10.67
CA THR A 313 -9.11 1.72 -11.78
C THR A 313 -9.22 0.21 -12.01
N ASN A 314 -8.27 -0.59 -11.49
CA ASN A 314 -8.33 -2.06 -11.58
C ASN A 314 -9.25 -2.67 -10.54
N THR A 315 -9.60 -1.94 -9.48
CA THR A 315 -10.54 -2.35 -8.43
C THR A 315 -11.80 -1.48 -8.40
N PRO A 316 -12.62 -1.47 -9.46
CA PRO A 316 -13.83 -0.64 -9.52
C PRO A 316 -14.87 -0.96 -8.44
N ASP A 317 -14.77 -2.14 -7.82
CA ASP A 317 -15.65 -2.58 -6.74
C ASP A 317 -15.05 -2.34 -5.33
N ALA A 318 -13.94 -1.61 -5.22
CA ALA A 318 -13.25 -1.36 -3.94
C ALA A 318 -14.18 -0.77 -2.88
N SER A 319 -15.05 0.16 -3.27
CA SER A 319 -16.03 0.82 -2.39
C SER A 319 -17.02 -0.11 -1.67
N ASN A 320 -17.07 -1.40 -2.03
CA ASN A 320 -17.86 -2.40 -1.33
C ASN A 320 -17.56 -2.47 0.17
N TRP A 321 -16.36 -2.11 0.63
CA TRP A 321 -16.04 -2.08 2.06
C TRP A 321 -17.02 -1.23 2.89
N ARG A 322 -17.57 -0.16 2.30
CA ARG A 322 -18.57 0.73 2.93
C ARG A 322 -19.97 0.62 2.32
N LEU A 323 -20.11 0.04 1.14
CA LEU A 323 -21.40 -0.09 0.43
C LEU A 323 -22.08 -1.45 0.63
N VAL A 324 -21.37 -2.45 1.15
CA VAL A 324 -21.88 -3.81 1.32
C VAL A 324 -21.52 -4.35 2.70
N ALA A 325 -22.37 -4.05 3.68
CA ALA A 325 -22.21 -4.52 5.06
C ALA A 325 -22.95 -5.84 5.29
N ASN A 326 -22.27 -6.83 5.86
CA ASN A 326 -22.85 -8.13 6.23
C ASN A 326 -22.12 -8.73 7.43
N ARG A 327 -22.75 -9.70 8.09
CA ARG A 327 -22.22 -10.31 9.33
C ARG A 327 -20.86 -10.98 9.14
N ASN A 328 -20.58 -11.59 7.99
CA ASN A 328 -19.30 -12.25 7.73
C ASN A 328 -18.15 -11.25 7.62
N SER A 329 -18.34 -10.14 6.90
CA SER A 329 -17.29 -9.12 6.75
C SER A 329 -17.02 -8.38 8.05
N CYS A 330 -18.07 -7.95 8.75
CA CYS A 330 -17.95 -7.18 9.99
C CYS A 330 -17.48 -8.06 11.15
N GLY A 331 -18.03 -9.27 11.27
CA GLY A 331 -17.69 -10.25 12.30
C GLY A 331 -16.31 -10.89 12.13
N ALA A 332 -15.59 -10.59 11.04
CA ALA A 332 -14.21 -11.02 10.88
C ALA A 332 -13.26 -10.26 11.83
N CYS A 333 -13.49 -8.96 12.05
CA CYS A 333 -12.77 -8.17 13.06
C CYS A 333 -13.56 -8.08 14.37
N HIS A 334 -14.87 -7.82 14.30
CA HIS A 334 -15.75 -7.79 15.47
C HIS A 334 -16.24 -9.19 15.82
N ASP A 335 -15.30 -10.07 16.17
CA ASP A 335 -15.52 -11.50 16.27
C ASP A 335 -16.15 -11.97 17.59
N ASP A 336 -16.47 -11.04 18.48
CA ASP A 336 -17.19 -11.25 19.74
C ASP A 336 -18.70 -10.96 19.64
N ILE A 337 -19.19 -10.49 18.48
CA ILE A 337 -20.61 -10.18 18.29
C ILE A 337 -21.44 -11.46 18.21
N ASP A 338 -22.34 -11.64 19.17
CA ASP A 338 -23.44 -12.60 19.08
C ASP A 338 -24.62 -11.99 18.31
N TRP A 339 -24.64 -12.22 17.00
CA TRP A 339 -25.65 -11.69 16.09
C TRP A 339 -27.06 -12.16 16.41
N GLU A 340 -27.25 -13.36 16.96
CA GLU A 340 -28.58 -13.94 17.16
C GLU A 340 -29.18 -13.56 18.52
N ASN A 341 -28.35 -13.35 19.54
CA ASN A 341 -28.81 -13.10 20.92
C ASN A 341 -28.65 -11.65 21.38
N GLY A 342 -28.65 -10.69 20.45
CA GLY A 342 -28.64 -9.27 20.77
C GLY A 342 -27.27 -8.72 21.18
N GLY A 343 -26.18 -9.41 20.83
CA GLY A 343 -24.80 -8.96 21.06
C GLY A 343 -24.44 -7.67 20.31
N HIS A 344 -25.24 -7.28 19.33
CA HIS A 344 -25.11 -6.01 18.62
C HIS A 344 -26.11 -4.97 19.16
N ASN A 345 -25.79 -4.35 20.30
CA ASN A 345 -26.60 -3.30 20.94
C ASN A 345 -28.06 -3.71 21.22
N GLY A 346 -28.30 -4.97 21.58
CA GLY A 346 -29.63 -5.50 21.87
C GLY A 346 -30.47 -5.84 20.63
N VAL A 347 -29.89 -5.77 19.43
CA VAL A 347 -30.55 -6.11 18.16
C VAL A 347 -30.06 -7.47 17.68
N SER A 348 -31.00 -8.34 17.31
CA SER A 348 -30.72 -9.66 16.72
C SER A 348 -30.83 -9.59 15.19
N PHE A 349 -29.89 -10.22 14.49
CA PHE A 349 -29.82 -10.28 13.03
C PHE A 349 -29.76 -11.74 12.55
N PHE A 350 -30.74 -12.13 11.74
CA PHE A 350 -30.81 -13.47 11.13
C PHE A 350 -30.46 -13.46 9.63
N ASP A 351 -30.47 -12.28 9.02
CA ASP A 351 -29.99 -11.99 7.67
C ASP A 351 -29.23 -10.64 7.65
N ASP A 352 -28.73 -10.25 6.48
CA ASP A 352 -27.91 -9.04 6.30
C ASP A 352 -28.71 -7.87 5.69
N THR A 353 -30.04 -7.99 5.54
CA THR A 353 -30.86 -7.02 4.79
C THR A 353 -30.89 -5.62 5.40
N GLN A 354 -30.68 -5.54 6.71
CA GLN A 354 -30.87 -4.32 7.50
C GLN A 354 -29.55 -3.62 7.87
N CYS A 355 -28.40 -4.20 7.53
CA CYS A 355 -27.11 -3.67 7.95
C CYS A 355 -26.91 -2.23 7.46
N LEU A 356 -27.26 -1.96 6.20
CA LEU A 356 -27.09 -0.63 5.59
C LEU A 356 -28.14 0.40 6.03
N ASP A 357 -29.23 -0.02 6.69
CA ASP A 357 -30.19 0.93 7.28
C ASP A 357 -29.53 1.79 8.37
N CYS A 358 -28.53 1.22 9.06
CA CYS A 358 -27.74 1.88 10.10
C CYS A 358 -26.32 2.22 9.63
N HIS A 359 -25.66 1.30 8.92
CA HIS A 359 -24.22 1.41 8.59
C HIS A 359 -23.95 1.88 7.15
N GLY A 360 -25.00 2.12 6.36
CA GLY A 360 -24.90 2.58 4.97
C GLY A 360 -24.61 4.08 4.83
N PRO A 361 -24.21 4.54 3.64
CA PRO A 361 -23.75 5.93 3.43
C PRO A 361 -24.84 6.99 3.65
N ASP A 362 -26.11 6.62 3.48
CA ASP A 362 -27.26 7.52 3.67
C ASP A 362 -27.91 7.38 5.06
N ALA A 363 -27.31 6.57 5.95
CA ALA A 363 -27.89 6.30 7.26
C ALA A 363 -27.80 7.53 8.18
N THR A 364 -28.84 7.74 8.99
CA THR A 364 -28.96 8.89 9.91
C THR A 364 -29.00 8.48 11.37
N VAL A 365 -28.90 7.17 11.65
CA VAL A 365 -28.85 6.64 13.01
C VAL A 365 -27.67 7.26 13.75
N ASN A 366 -27.89 7.72 14.98
CA ASN A 366 -26.90 8.47 15.76
C ASN A 366 -26.23 9.59 14.96
N ASN A 367 -27.01 10.39 14.21
CA ASN A 367 -26.50 11.46 13.35
C ASN A 367 -25.52 11.01 12.26
N GLY A 368 -25.46 9.72 11.93
CA GLY A 368 -24.51 9.16 10.96
C GLY A 368 -23.22 8.60 11.59
N ASP A 369 -23.06 8.68 12.91
CA ASP A 369 -21.83 8.24 13.60
C ASP A 369 -21.53 6.74 13.42
N VAL A 370 -22.56 5.95 13.11
CA VAL A 370 -22.43 4.50 12.88
C VAL A 370 -22.30 4.12 11.41
N GLN A 371 -22.24 5.09 10.49
CA GLN A 371 -21.90 4.81 9.10
C GLN A 371 -20.52 4.16 9.04
N THR A 372 -20.36 3.13 8.20
CA THR A 372 -19.08 2.40 8.09
C THR A 372 -17.85 3.31 7.93
N PRO A 373 -17.81 4.30 7.03
CA PRO A 373 -16.64 5.18 6.91
C PRO A 373 -16.42 6.10 8.11
N VAL A 374 -17.48 6.51 8.81
CA VAL A 374 -17.40 7.41 9.97
C VAL A 374 -16.91 6.65 11.20
N ALA A 375 -17.47 5.45 11.46
CA ALA A 375 -17.08 4.62 12.58
C ALA A 375 -15.62 4.09 12.48
N HIS A 376 -15.08 4.02 11.27
CA HIS A 376 -13.67 3.65 11.02
C HIS A 376 -12.78 4.87 10.74
N GLU A 377 -13.26 6.09 10.99
CA GLU A 377 -12.39 7.25 10.95
C GLU A 377 -11.33 7.16 12.07
N ILE A 378 -10.16 7.73 11.81
CA ILE A 378 -9.07 7.86 12.78
C ILE A 378 -9.01 9.34 13.16
N PRO A 379 -9.66 9.76 14.27
CA PRO A 379 -9.82 11.17 14.61
C PRO A 379 -8.50 11.93 14.70
N GLU A 380 -7.43 11.30 15.18
CA GLU A 380 -6.11 11.87 15.29
C GLU A 380 -5.50 12.18 13.91
N ALA A 381 -5.75 11.31 12.93
CA ALA A 381 -5.30 11.51 11.55
C ALA A 381 -6.10 12.63 10.86
N VAL A 382 -7.39 12.79 11.17
CA VAL A 382 -8.21 13.92 10.71
C VAL A 382 -7.72 15.22 11.34
N ALA A 383 -7.50 15.24 12.65
CA ALA A 383 -6.97 16.39 13.36
C ALA A 383 -5.57 16.80 12.86
N ALA A 384 -4.73 15.83 12.46
CA ALA A 384 -3.40 16.09 11.89
C ALA A 384 -3.45 16.94 10.61
N GLN A 385 -4.52 16.86 9.83
CA GLN A 385 -4.68 17.67 8.60
C GLN A 385 -4.72 19.17 8.89
N ALA A 386 -5.06 19.57 10.12
CA ALA A 386 -5.07 20.97 10.55
C ALA A 386 -3.68 21.52 10.91
N PHE A 387 -2.60 20.75 10.78
CA PHE A 387 -1.27 21.21 11.18
C PHE A 387 -0.22 20.97 10.10
N GLU A 388 0.57 22.00 9.84
CA GLU A 388 1.80 21.88 9.05
C GLU A 388 2.92 22.67 9.72
N TYR A 389 4.07 22.04 9.88
CA TYR A 389 5.27 22.65 10.44
C TYR A 389 6.09 23.33 9.34
N GLN A 390 6.59 24.53 9.64
CA GLN A 390 7.47 25.29 8.75
C GLN A 390 8.67 25.84 9.51
N VAL A 391 9.87 25.53 9.02
CA VAL A 391 11.09 26.25 9.40
C VAL A 391 11.29 27.43 8.47
N VAL A 392 11.16 28.65 8.99
CA VAL A 392 11.25 29.89 8.19
C VAL A 392 12.70 30.28 7.95
N SER A 393 13.55 30.25 8.99
CA SER A 393 14.98 30.53 8.83
C SER A 393 15.81 30.04 10.01
N VAL A 394 17.12 29.89 9.76
CA VAL A 394 18.14 29.74 10.80
C VAL A 394 19.24 30.77 10.56
N THR A 395 19.56 31.54 11.59
CA THR A 395 20.64 32.54 11.58
C THR A 395 21.64 32.24 12.69
N ASN A 396 22.83 32.86 12.65
CA ASN A 396 23.92 32.58 13.59
C ASN A 396 24.33 31.09 13.64
N GLY A 397 24.34 30.42 12.49
CA GLY A 397 24.65 28.99 12.35
C GLY A 397 26.15 28.66 12.25
N GLY A 398 27.05 29.64 12.42
CA GLY A 398 28.49 29.42 12.29
C GLY A 398 29.12 28.71 13.51
N PRO A 399 30.34 28.17 13.40
CA PRO A 399 31.02 27.51 14.50
C PRO A 399 31.17 28.42 15.73
N GLY A 400 30.79 27.93 16.90
CA GLY A 400 30.80 28.66 18.16
C GLY A 400 29.69 29.71 18.33
N GLN A 401 28.80 29.87 17.35
CA GLN A 401 27.65 30.78 17.44
C GLN A 401 26.44 30.07 18.03
N MET A 402 25.58 30.84 18.71
CA MET A 402 24.28 30.36 19.18
C MET A 402 23.24 30.56 18.07
N PRO A 403 22.74 29.48 17.42
CA PRO A 403 21.81 29.62 16.31
C PRO A 403 20.47 30.17 16.77
N THR A 404 19.87 31.04 15.95
CA THR A 404 18.50 31.54 16.14
C THR A 404 17.62 30.97 15.04
N ALA A 405 16.61 30.21 15.43
CA ALA A 405 15.63 29.64 14.51
C ALA A 405 14.33 30.47 14.54
N SER A 406 13.71 30.61 13.37
CA SER A 406 12.37 31.17 13.18
C SER A 406 11.47 30.09 12.61
N ILE A 407 10.29 29.90 13.21
CA ILE A 407 9.33 28.88 12.82
C ILE A 407 7.93 29.47 12.64
N ARG A 408 7.08 28.69 11.96
CA ARG A 408 5.65 28.92 11.88
C ARG A 408 4.93 27.56 11.89
N VAL A 409 3.70 27.53 12.39
CA VAL A 409 2.79 26.39 12.25
C VAL A 409 1.56 26.87 11.51
N LEU A 410 1.19 26.21 10.42
CA LEU A 410 0.09 26.59 9.53
C LEU A 410 -1.12 25.67 9.75
N ASN A 411 -2.31 26.14 9.33
CA ASN A 411 -3.52 25.34 9.29
C ASN A 411 -3.98 25.08 7.84
N PRO A 412 -3.63 23.93 7.25
CA PRO A 412 -4.06 23.57 5.90
C PRO A 412 -5.59 23.46 5.70
N THR A 413 -6.35 23.27 6.78
CA THR A 413 -7.81 23.17 6.72
C THR A 413 -8.51 24.53 6.70
N ASP A 414 -7.78 25.63 6.95
CA ASP A 414 -8.35 26.98 6.85
C ASP A 414 -8.65 27.33 5.38
N PRO A 415 -9.83 27.88 5.05
CA PRO A 415 -10.19 28.25 3.68
C PRO A 415 -9.22 29.21 2.98
N ASN A 416 -8.44 30.00 3.73
CA ASN A 416 -7.46 30.92 3.17
C ASN A 416 -6.11 30.27 2.87
N TYR A 417 -5.86 29.04 3.34
CA TYR A 417 -4.55 28.38 3.22
C TYR A 417 -4.07 28.32 1.77
N ALA A 418 -4.94 27.94 0.83
CA ALA A 418 -4.57 27.83 -0.58
C ALA A 418 -4.16 29.18 -1.22
N THR A 419 -4.64 30.31 -0.72
CA THR A 419 -4.38 31.64 -1.28
C THR A 419 -3.35 32.46 -0.50
N ASP A 420 -3.30 32.27 0.81
CA ASP A 420 -2.42 32.96 1.75
C ASP A 420 -2.16 32.05 2.96
N PRO A 421 -1.26 31.06 2.83
CA PRO A 421 -0.96 30.12 3.91
C PRO A 421 -0.55 30.83 5.20
N GLU A 422 0.22 31.92 5.09
CA GLU A 422 0.77 32.63 6.24
C GLU A 422 -0.33 33.22 7.14
N SER A 423 -1.46 33.61 6.55
CA SER A 423 -2.63 34.11 7.29
C SER A 423 -3.28 33.07 8.21
N THR A 424 -3.00 31.79 7.98
CA THR A 424 -3.55 30.65 8.73
C THR A 424 -2.68 30.23 9.91
N ALA A 425 -1.58 30.95 10.14
CA ALA A 425 -0.58 30.59 11.13
C ALA A 425 -1.14 30.61 12.56
N TYR A 426 -0.90 29.52 13.30
CA TYR A 426 -1.26 29.42 14.70
C TYR A 426 -0.43 30.38 15.56
N ASP A 427 -1.08 31.03 16.53
CA ASP A 427 -0.37 31.62 17.66
C ASP A 427 0.03 30.49 18.63
N ILE A 428 1.28 30.02 18.53
CA ILE A 428 1.78 28.92 19.39
C ILE A 428 1.89 29.32 20.88
N ASN A 429 1.75 30.60 21.22
CA ASN A 429 1.73 31.09 22.59
C ASN A 429 0.31 31.18 23.17
N ASP A 430 -0.74 30.90 22.39
CA ASP A 430 -2.11 30.86 22.91
C ASP A 430 -2.19 29.83 24.06
N PRO A 431 -2.48 30.24 25.31
CA PRO A 431 -2.53 29.33 26.44
C PRO A 431 -3.65 28.27 26.35
N ALA A 432 -4.66 28.51 25.52
CA ALA A 432 -5.71 27.53 25.20
C ALA A 432 -5.41 26.76 23.90
N GLY A 433 -4.36 27.13 23.18
CA GLY A 433 -4.00 26.54 21.90
C GLY A 433 -3.34 25.16 22.02
N PRO A 434 -3.30 24.42 20.91
CA PRO A 434 -2.88 23.01 20.89
C PRO A 434 -1.39 22.80 21.23
N PHE A 435 -0.60 23.88 21.28
CA PHE A 435 0.82 23.84 21.63
C PHE A 435 1.10 24.16 23.10
N GLN A 436 0.12 24.65 23.87
CA GLN A 436 0.27 25.05 25.27
C GLN A 436 -0.53 24.19 26.26
N THR A 437 -1.33 23.25 25.75
CA THR A 437 -2.13 22.33 26.55
C THR A 437 -1.47 20.95 26.70
N GLY A 438 -1.91 20.20 27.72
CA GLY A 438 -1.54 18.78 27.92
C GLY A 438 -0.04 18.48 27.81
N GLY A 439 0.26 17.37 27.12
CA GLY A 439 1.62 16.89 26.85
C GLY A 439 2.27 17.46 25.59
N ALA A 440 1.76 18.59 25.07
CA ALA A 440 2.18 19.15 23.78
C ALA A 440 3.69 19.46 23.75
N ARG A 441 4.29 19.34 22.57
CA ARG A 441 5.70 19.65 22.33
C ARG A 441 5.85 20.34 20.98
N LEU A 442 6.75 21.30 20.91
CA LEU A 442 7.18 21.93 19.67
C LEU A 442 8.64 22.33 19.82
N ARG A 443 9.53 21.69 19.07
CA ARG A 443 10.97 21.80 19.27
C ARG A 443 11.68 21.80 17.93
N MET A 444 12.72 22.61 17.86
CA MET A 444 13.70 22.55 16.78
C MET A 444 14.86 21.69 17.23
N ASP A 445 15.24 20.70 16.43
CA ASP A 445 16.48 19.95 16.56
C ASP A 445 17.46 20.41 15.47
N ILE A 446 18.68 20.78 15.87
CA ILE A 446 19.75 21.26 15.00
C ILE A 446 20.92 20.27 15.04
N ALA A 447 21.24 19.72 13.87
CA ALA A 447 22.28 18.71 13.67
C ALA A 447 23.32 19.16 12.63
N TRP A 448 24.47 18.49 12.64
CA TRP A 448 25.58 18.69 11.70
C TRP A 448 26.36 17.38 11.53
N THR A 449 27.09 17.15 10.44
CA THR A 449 27.17 17.88 9.18
C THR A 449 26.35 17.16 8.10
N SER A 450 26.00 17.82 7.01
CA SER A 450 25.32 17.19 5.86
C SER A 450 26.21 16.21 5.07
N ALA A 451 27.53 16.20 5.32
CA ALA A 451 28.45 15.23 4.72
C ALA A 451 28.16 13.79 5.15
N GLU A 452 27.54 13.58 6.31
CA GLU A 452 27.12 12.27 6.82
C GLU A 452 25.62 12.23 7.08
N ILE A 453 25.03 11.02 7.08
CA ILE A 453 23.60 10.82 7.39
C ILE A 453 23.37 11.14 8.87
N GLY A 454 24.14 10.53 9.77
CA GLY A 454 23.97 10.75 11.20
C GLY A 454 24.57 12.08 11.67
N ASN A 455 24.11 12.54 12.83
CA ASN A 455 24.76 13.62 13.58
C ASN A 455 26.04 13.07 14.24
N LEU A 456 27.15 13.81 14.18
CA LEU A 456 28.48 13.33 14.61
C LEU A 456 29.16 14.26 15.62
N ASP A 457 30.06 13.67 16.42
CA ASP A 457 30.96 14.42 17.30
C ASP A 457 32.02 15.13 16.46
N THR A 458 31.84 16.42 16.22
CA THR A 458 32.78 17.21 15.42
C THR A 458 34.00 17.67 16.21
N ASN A 459 33.96 17.58 17.54
CA ASN A 459 35.10 17.90 18.39
C ASN A 459 35.90 16.64 18.80
N ASP A 460 35.36 15.45 18.54
CA ASP A 460 35.90 14.15 18.98
C ASP A 460 36.20 14.13 20.50
N ASP A 461 35.33 14.78 21.29
CA ASP A 461 35.49 14.97 22.72
C ASP A 461 34.71 13.96 23.56
N LEU A 462 33.74 13.25 22.96
CA LEU A 462 32.94 12.23 23.63
C LEU A 462 33.71 10.94 23.90
N MET A 463 34.96 10.82 23.43
CA MET A 463 35.84 9.66 23.62
C MET A 463 35.14 8.32 23.34
N ARG A 464 34.21 8.31 22.38
CA ARG A 464 33.42 7.14 21.98
C ARG A 464 33.58 6.90 20.48
N SER A 465 33.68 5.63 20.08
CA SER A 465 33.78 5.26 18.66
C SER A 465 32.56 5.78 17.89
N PRO A 466 32.71 6.33 16.67
CA PRO A 466 31.58 6.61 15.78
C PRO A 466 30.70 5.37 15.49
N THR A 467 31.24 4.16 15.70
CA THR A 467 30.51 2.89 15.56
C THR A 467 29.80 2.44 16.85
N SER A 468 29.73 3.27 17.90
CA SER A 468 29.13 2.85 19.18
C SER A 468 27.61 2.67 19.11
N GLY A 469 26.96 3.18 18.05
CA GLY A 469 25.50 3.14 17.89
C GLY A 469 24.74 3.99 18.91
N ALA A 470 25.44 4.81 19.70
CA ALA A 470 24.82 5.68 20.68
C ALA A 470 24.37 6.96 19.97
N PRO A 471 23.08 7.37 20.10
CA PRO A 471 22.59 8.55 19.44
C PRO A 471 23.36 9.81 19.89
N PHE A 472 23.39 10.79 19.01
CA PHE A 472 23.87 12.13 19.28
C PHE A 472 22.71 13.02 19.70
N ASP A 473 22.95 13.85 20.71
CA ASP A 473 21.96 14.86 21.10
C ASP A 473 22.13 16.08 20.17
N PRO A 474 21.13 16.41 19.33
CA PRO A 474 21.16 17.67 18.59
C PRO A 474 21.06 18.84 19.55
N ILE A 475 21.48 20.03 19.10
CA ILE A 475 21.06 21.26 19.77
C ILE A 475 19.55 21.32 19.69
N SER A 476 18.90 21.69 20.79
CA SER A 476 17.46 21.89 20.73
C SER A 476 16.94 23.18 21.30
N ILE A 477 15.91 23.67 20.65
CA ILE A 477 15.22 24.89 20.98
C ILE A 477 13.76 24.54 21.21
N ASP A 478 13.32 24.61 22.46
CA ASP A 478 11.92 24.46 22.84
C ASP A 478 11.14 25.74 22.49
N PHE A 479 10.16 25.67 21.60
CA PHE A 479 9.38 26.83 21.17
C PHE A 479 8.15 27.10 22.05
N LYS A 480 7.83 26.25 23.02
CA LYS A 480 6.69 26.47 23.93
C LYS A 480 6.88 27.67 24.85
N THR A 481 8.12 28.09 25.11
CA THR A 481 8.42 29.18 26.04
C THR A 481 9.49 30.11 25.50
N GLY A 482 9.35 31.41 25.74
CA GLY A 482 10.40 32.40 25.45
C GLY A 482 10.72 32.63 23.97
N ALA A 483 9.89 32.12 23.05
CA ALA A 483 9.95 32.50 21.64
C ALA A 483 9.28 33.87 21.42
N THR A 484 9.87 34.69 20.56
CA THR A 484 9.36 36.03 20.25
C THR A 484 8.50 35.97 18.99
N ASN A 485 7.24 36.37 19.08
CA ASN A 485 6.34 36.55 17.93
C ASN A 485 6.68 37.89 17.24
N ASP A 486 6.84 37.88 15.92
CA ASP A 486 7.08 39.10 15.13
C ASP A 486 5.80 39.88 14.76
N GLY A 487 4.63 39.37 15.18
CA GLY A 487 3.31 39.93 14.88
C GLY A 487 2.61 39.25 13.69
N SER A 488 3.28 38.34 12.99
CA SER A 488 2.74 37.52 11.90
C SER A 488 2.54 36.04 12.28
N ASN A 489 2.62 35.72 13.58
CA ASN A 489 2.69 34.34 14.09
C ASN A 489 3.90 33.57 13.55
N THR A 490 4.98 34.30 13.27
CA THR A 490 6.31 33.73 13.08
C THR A 490 7.09 33.91 14.37
N PHE A 491 7.60 32.81 14.91
CA PHE A 491 8.20 32.76 16.24
C PHE A 491 9.69 32.52 16.14
N SER A 492 10.49 33.38 16.76
CA SER A 492 11.95 33.27 16.75
C SER A 492 12.53 33.03 18.13
N LYS A 493 13.50 32.12 18.23
CA LYS A 493 14.21 31.82 19.49
C LYS A 493 15.67 31.43 19.24
N ALA A 494 16.56 31.99 20.05
CA ALA A 494 17.98 31.63 20.07
C ALA A 494 18.21 30.39 20.93
N SER A 495 19.10 29.51 20.46
CA SER A 495 19.63 28.41 21.25
C SER A 495 20.47 28.93 22.41
N THR A 496 20.45 28.21 23.54
CA THR A 496 21.38 28.43 24.66
C THR A 496 22.71 27.70 24.47
N THR A 497 22.79 26.82 23.48
CA THR A 497 23.96 26.01 23.14
C THR A 497 24.50 26.45 21.78
N ALA A 498 25.82 26.65 21.70
CA ALA A 498 26.46 27.04 20.46
C ALA A 498 26.69 25.83 19.53
N ILE A 499 26.69 26.07 18.22
CA ILE A 499 27.22 25.11 17.23
C ILE A 499 28.65 24.76 17.64
N PRO A 500 29.05 23.48 17.67
CA PRO A 500 30.42 23.10 18.01
C PRO A 500 31.45 23.81 17.14
N THR A 501 32.57 24.18 17.75
CA THR A 501 33.63 24.90 17.04
C THR A 501 34.31 24.07 15.94
N GLY A 502 34.25 22.74 16.04
CA GLY A 502 34.73 21.82 15.00
C GLY A 502 33.74 21.55 13.87
N ALA A 503 32.50 22.06 13.95
CA ALA A 503 31.50 21.78 12.92
C ALA A 503 31.84 22.47 11.59
N THR A 504 31.69 21.73 10.49
CA THR A 504 31.96 22.21 9.13
C THR A 504 30.83 21.81 8.17
N GLY A 505 30.78 22.46 7.01
CA GLY A 505 29.82 22.17 5.95
C GLY A 505 28.49 22.88 6.17
N SER A 506 27.40 22.13 6.01
CA SER A 506 26.03 22.57 6.26
C SER A 506 25.41 21.79 7.42
N GLY A 507 24.51 22.44 8.14
CA GLY A 507 23.70 21.85 9.19
C GLY A 507 22.27 21.62 8.72
N LEU A 508 21.51 20.88 9.52
CA LEU A 508 20.11 20.57 9.31
C LEU A 508 19.33 21.02 10.53
N ALA A 509 18.25 21.78 10.31
CA ALA A 509 17.35 22.24 11.35
C ALA A 509 15.95 21.69 11.07
N ILE A 510 15.45 20.85 11.97
CA ILE A 510 14.15 20.19 11.84
C ILE A 510 13.24 20.57 12.99
N LEU A 511 12.05 21.05 12.65
CA LEU A 511 10.94 21.27 13.55
C LEU A 511 10.15 19.98 13.72
N GLU A 512 10.09 19.52 14.96
CA GLU A 512 9.37 18.33 15.42
C GLU A 512 8.42 18.70 16.56
N GLY A 513 7.40 17.89 16.79
CA GLY A 513 6.42 18.19 17.81
C GLY A 513 5.18 17.32 17.73
N ARG A 514 4.35 17.49 18.76
CA ARG A 514 3.01 16.92 18.85
C ARG A 514 2.11 18.00 19.46
N PRO A 515 1.14 18.55 18.71
CA PRO A 515 0.05 19.31 19.31
C PRO A 515 -0.81 18.38 20.18
N GLN A 516 -1.60 18.97 21.07
CA GLN A 516 -2.66 18.28 21.81
C GLN A 516 -4.00 18.86 21.39
N VAL A 517 -4.90 17.99 20.93
CA VAL A 517 -6.25 18.38 20.52
C VAL A 517 -7.26 17.64 21.38
N ASP A 518 -8.30 18.33 21.81
CA ASP A 518 -9.42 17.70 22.51
C ASP A 518 -10.29 16.97 21.48
N ILE A 519 -10.29 15.65 21.55
CA ILE A 519 -11.11 14.75 20.75
C ILE A 519 -12.03 14.02 21.73
N ASP A 520 -13.34 14.29 21.62
CA ASP A 520 -14.39 13.70 22.45
C ASP A 520 -14.17 13.81 23.97
N GLY A 521 -13.58 14.91 24.42
CA GLY A 521 -13.32 15.20 25.85
C GLY A 521 -11.99 14.65 26.36
N SER A 522 -11.14 14.10 25.48
CA SER A 522 -9.79 13.62 25.79
C SER A 522 -8.75 14.42 25.01
N LEU A 523 -7.64 14.78 25.64
CA LEU A 523 -6.52 15.40 24.95
C LEU A 523 -5.66 14.32 24.28
N GLU A 524 -5.66 14.32 22.95
CA GLU A 524 -4.91 13.37 22.14
C GLU A 524 -3.66 13.98 21.52
N SER A 525 -2.62 13.16 21.35
CA SER A 525 -1.38 13.56 20.68
C SER A 525 -1.53 13.43 19.17
N ILE A 526 -1.27 14.53 18.47
CA ILE A 526 -1.43 14.56 17.01
C ILE A 526 -0.06 14.39 16.36
N ALA A 527 0.09 13.36 15.52
CA ALA A 527 1.30 13.13 14.76
C ALA A 527 1.35 14.07 13.55
N VAL A 528 2.25 15.06 13.60
CA VAL A 528 2.42 16.05 12.52
C VAL A 528 3.77 15.83 11.85
N ALA A 529 3.79 15.82 10.52
CA ALA A 529 5.01 15.61 9.76
C ALA A 529 6.06 16.66 10.12
N ALA A 530 7.27 16.21 10.50
CA ALA A 530 8.37 17.10 10.81
C ALA A 530 8.85 17.81 9.54
N ASN A 531 9.26 19.07 9.67
CA ASN A 531 9.73 19.89 8.56
C ASN A 531 11.12 20.42 8.84
N GLY A 532 11.97 20.51 7.83
CA GLY A 532 13.34 20.97 8.01
C GLY A 532 13.90 21.75 6.85
N ILE A 533 14.98 22.47 7.14
CA ILE A 533 15.81 23.14 6.13
C ILE A 533 17.29 22.89 6.43
N ALA A 534 18.10 22.85 5.37
CA ALA A 534 19.54 22.97 5.50
C ALA A 534 19.95 24.44 5.75
N PHE A 535 21.03 24.64 6.50
CA PHE A 535 21.64 25.96 6.70
C PHE A 535 23.17 25.88 6.63
N ALA A 536 23.81 26.98 6.26
CA ALA A 536 25.26 27.04 6.14
C ALA A 536 25.95 27.17 7.52
N ILE A 537 26.91 26.29 7.81
CA ILE A 537 27.82 26.43 8.96
C ILE A 537 29.13 27.06 8.50
N THR A 538 29.83 26.41 7.56
CA THR A 538 31.02 26.96 6.88
C THR A 538 30.88 27.01 5.36
N ASP A 539 29.89 26.32 4.80
CA ASP A 539 29.64 26.37 3.36
C ASP A 539 29.18 27.76 2.92
N THR A 540 29.49 28.13 1.68
CA THR A 540 28.96 29.36 1.09
C THR A 540 27.46 29.28 0.81
N THR A 541 26.96 28.06 0.60
CA THR A 541 25.56 27.77 0.29
C THR A 541 25.21 26.46 0.97
N ALA A 542 24.12 26.46 1.73
CA ALA A 542 23.63 25.28 2.41
C ALA A 542 23.43 24.13 1.42
N GLN A 543 23.87 22.93 1.81
CA GLN A 543 23.66 21.69 1.09
C GLN A 543 22.73 20.80 1.89
N ASP A 544 21.68 20.31 1.25
CA ASP A 544 20.75 19.35 1.84
C ASP A 544 21.48 18.04 2.20
N ARG A 545 20.97 17.36 3.22
CA ARG A 545 21.48 16.04 3.58
C ARG A 545 21.02 15.04 2.51
N ARG A 546 21.88 14.06 2.20
CA ARG A 546 21.52 12.99 1.26
C ARG A 546 20.28 12.25 1.74
N GLN A 547 19.27 12.12 0.88
CA GLN A 547 18.13 11.24 1.13
C GLN A 547 18.49 9.82 0.67
N VAL A 548 18.46 8.87 1.60
CA VAL A 548 18.70 7.44 1.31
C VAL A 548 17.46 6.57 1.53
N VAL A 549 16.47 7.11 2.24
CA VAL A 549 15.17 6.49 2.47
C VAL A 549 14.10 7.52 2.15
N ASP A 550 13.12 7.09 1.37
CA ASP A 550 11.94 7.87 1.02
C ASP A 550 10.83 7.57 2.04
N ILE A 551 10.24 8.61 2.64
CA ILE A 551 9.19 8.44 3.64
C ILE A 551 7.93 7.83 3.02
N ASP A 552 7.65 8.10 1.75
CA ASP A 552 6.47 7.56 1.08
C ASP A 552 6.58 6.04 0.98
N LYS A 553 7.76 5.51 0.68
CA LYS A 553 8.05 4.07 0.69
C LYS A 553 7.92 3.43 2.07
N CYS A 554 8.23 4.17 3.15
CA CYS A 554 7.95 3.68 4.49
C CYS A 554 6.44 3.66 4.77
N ASN A 555 5.72 4.67 4.28
CA ASN A 555 4.29 4.81 4.48
C ASN A 555 3.44 3.87 3.62
N ASP A 556 3.99 3.26 2.56
CA ASP A 556 3.37 2.11 1.89
C ASP A 556 3.00 1.01 2.90
N CYS A 557 3.86 0.79 3.92
CA CYS A 557 3.60 -0.13 5.03
C CYS A 557 3.02 0.55 6.28
N HIS A 558 3.48 1.75 6.64
CA HIS A 558 3.17 2.36 7.93
C HIS A 558 2.01 3.36 7.92
N LYS A 559 1.55 3.79 6.74
CA LYS A 559 0.61 4.90 6.47
C LYS A 559 1.08 6.27 6.95
N ASN A 560 1.51 6.37 8.21
CA ASN A 560 2.19 7.51 8.79
C ASN A 560 3.20 7.02 9.83
N LEU A 561 4.47 6.90 9.43
CA LEU A 561 5.52 6.51 10.37
C LEU A 561 5.73 7.60 11.42
N SER A 562 5.36 7.26 12.66
CA SER A 562 5.43 8.13 13.83
C SER A 562 6.13 7.42 14.99
N LEU A 563 7.08 8.11 15.63
CA LEU A 563 7.88 7.58 16.74
C LEU A 563 8.01 8.57 17.90
N HIS A 564 8.43 8.05 19.06
CA HIS A 564 8.67 8.81 20.29
C HIS A 564 7.42 9.53 20.83
N GLY A 565 6.28 8.84 20.77
CA GLY A 565 4.98 9.37 21.20
C GLY A 565 4.58 10.58 20.35
N ASP A 566 4.58 10.39 19.03
CA ASP A 566 4.08 11.33 18.02
C ASP A 566 4.84 12.62 17.81
N ASN A 567 6.04 12.74 18.38
CA ASN A 567 6.87 13.92 18.13
C ASN A 567 7.59 13.88 16.78
N ARG A 568 7.93 12.67 16.32
CA ARG A 568 8.78 12.45 15.14
C ARG A 568 7.99 11.67 14.12
N SER A 569 7.29 12.39 13.26
CA SER A 569 6.40 11.82 12.26
C SER A 569 6.78 12.25 10.86
N GLY A 570 6.51 11.40 9.88
CA GLY A 570 6.36 11.80 8.47
C GLY A 570 7.58 12.41 7.78
N ASN A 571 8.79 12.30 8.35
CA ASN A 571 10.01 12.76 7.72
C ASN A 571 11.21 11.96 8.23
N THR A 572 11.90 11.23 7.35
CA THR A 572 13.05 10.38 7.72
C THR A 572 14.26 11.18 8.18
N GLU A 573 14.38 12.45 7.77
CA GLU A 573 15.49 13.30 8.16
C GLU A 573 15.50 13.60 9.67
N VAL A 574 14.33 13.60 10.35
CA VAL A 574 14.25 13.83 11.79
C VAL A 574 15.05 12.78 12.56
N CYS A 575 15.04 11.53 12.08
CA CYS A 575 15.81 10.44 12.66
C CYS A 575 17.31 10.72 12.56
N SER A 576 17.75 11.25 11.42
CA SER A 576 19.15 11.57 11.10
C SER A 576 19.76 12.70 11.96
N THR A 577 18.93 13.41 12.73
CA THR A 577 19.39 14.42 13.71
C THR A 577 20.00 13.77 14.95
N CYS A 578 19.65 12.50 15.21
CA CYS A 578 20.04 11.76 16.40
C CYS A 578 20.74 10.43 16.08
N HIS A 579 20.27 9.70 15.07
CA HIS A 579 20.73 8.38 14.63
C HIS A 579 21.52 8.47 13.32
#